data_AF-U1RB76-F1
#
_entry.id   AF-U1RB76-F1
#
_cell.length_a   1.000
_cell.length_b   1.000
_cell.length_c   1.000
_cell.angle_alpha   90.00
_cell.angle_beta   90.00
_cell.angle_gamma   90.00
#
_symmetry.space_group_name_H-M   'P 1'
#
loop_
_entity.id
_entity.type
_entity.pdbx_description
1 polymer ?
#
loop_
_entity_poly.entity_id
_entity_poly.type
_entity_poly.pdbx_seq_one_letter_code
_entity_poly.pdbx_strand_id
1 'polypeptide(L)'
;MSLPKLRLVLASASPARLATLRAAGADPVVEVSGVDEDAVLEAVRGGPAQRVLALATAKARAVAGRICAEPAGADRAAAAQAS
;
A
#
# COMPACT_ATOMS: atom_id res chain seq x y z
N MET A 1 -6.94 -27.68 -2.65
CA MET A 1 -7.41 -26.45 -3.33
C MET A 1 -6.49 -25.31 -2.90
N SER A 2 -5.82 -24.64 -3.85
CA SER A 2 -4.99 -23.47 -3.53
C SER A 2 -5.91 -22.27 -3.28
N LEU A 3 -5.70 -21.56 -2.17
CA LEU A 3 -6.41 -20.31 -1.91
C LEU A 3 -6.00 -19.28 -2.97
N PRO A 4 -6.92 -18.40 -3.42
CA PRO A 4 -6.55 -17.32 -4.33
C PRO A 4 -5.39 -16.53 -3.73
N LYS A 5 -4.34 -16.27 -4.51
CA LYS A 5 -3.19 -15.46 -4.08
C LYS A 5 -3.69 -14.08 -3.69
N LEU A 6 -3.74 -13.82 -2.39
CA LEU A 6 -4.05 -12.49 -1.85
C LEU A 6 -2.85 -11.58 -2.13
N ARG A 7 -3.05 -10.51 -2.89
CA ARG A 7 -2.02 -9.50 -3.11
C ARG A 7 -2.03 -8.51 -1.95
N LEU A 8 -0.99 -8.54 -1.12
CA LEU A 8 -0.78 -7.56 -0.06
C LEU A 8 0.01 -6.35 -0.58
N VAL A 9 -0.44 -5.15 -0.25
CA VAL A 9 0.23 -3.90 -0.65
C VAL A 9 0.53 -3.04 0.57
N LEU A 10 1.78 -2.62 0.72
CA LEU A 10 2.24 -1.70 1.76
C LEU A 10 2.25 -0.27 1.22
N ALA A 11 1.27 0.54 1.61
CA ALA A 11 1.12 1.95 1.22
C ALA A 11 2.11 2.93 1.91
N SER A 12 3.35 2.49 2.18
CA SER A 12 4.30 3.20 3.06
C SER A 12 5.74 3.00 2.58
N ALA A 13 6.52 4.09 2.53
CA ALA A 13 7.96 4.07 2.24
C ALA A 13 8.84 3.60 3.42
N SER A 14 8.27 3.36 4.61
CA SER A 14 9.03 3.01 5.82
C SER A 14 9.72 1.64 5.71
N PRO A 15 11.06 1.56 5.80
CA PRO A 15 11.80 0.30 5.78
C PRO A 15 11.46 -0.60 6.98
N ALA A 16 11.25 0.00 8.16
CA ALA A 16 10.88 -0.74 9.37
C ALA A 16 9.55 -1.47 9.21
N ARG A 17 8.51 -0.83 8.64
CA ARG A 17 7.21 -1.47 8.41
C ARG A 17 7.30 -2.63 7.42
N LEU A 18 8.11 -2.48 6.36
CA LEU A 18 8.38 -3.55 5.41
C LEU A 18 9.08 -4.74 6.09
N ALA A 19 10.11 -4.46 6.90
CA ALA A 19 10.83 -5.49 7.64
C ALA A 19 9.89 -6.24 8.60
N THR A 20 9.01 -5.53 9.32
CA THR A 20 8.02 -6.15 10.21
C THR A 20 7.08 -7.09 9.46
N LEU A 21 6.53 -6.68 8.31
CA LEU A 21 5.63 -7.52 7.52
C LEU A 21 6.35 -8.77 6.99
N ARG A 22 7.58 -8.61 6.50
CA ARG A 22 8.41 -9.73 6.02
C ARG A 22 8.77 -10.70 7.14
N ALA A 23 9.12 -10.18 8.33
CA ALA A 23 9.39 -11.00 9.51
C ALA A 23 8.14 -11.78 9.97
N ALA A 24 6.95 -11.26 9.71
CA ALA A 24 5.68 -11.95 9.95
C ALA A 24 5.30 -12.97 8.84
N GLY A 25 6.16 -13.18 7.84
CA GLY A 25 5.94 -14.13 6.75
C GLY A 25 5.08 -13.60 5.58
N ALA A 26 4.78 -12.30 5.56
CA ALA A 26 4.06 -11.69 4.45
C ALA A 26 5.03 -11.22 3.34
N ASP A 27 4.55 -11.20 2.10
CA ASP A 27 5.29 -10.67 0.94
C ASP A 27 4.53 -9.48 0.31
N PRO A 28 4.61 -8.27 0.89
CA PRO A 28 3.90 -7.11 0.39
C PRO A 28 4.62 -6.45 -0.79
N VAL A 29 3.84 -6.01 -1.77
CA VAL A 29 4.30 -5.03 -2.78
C VAL A 29 4.35 -3.66 -2.12
N VAL A 30 5.45 -2.93 -2.27
CA VAL A 30 5.61 -1.60 -1.67
C VAL A 30 5.16 -0.54 -2.65
N GLU A 31 4.19 0.28 -2.24
CA GLU A 31 3.66 1.38 -3.03
C GLU A 31 3.66 2.66 -2.19
N VAL A 32 4.45 3.66 -2.59
CA VAL A 32 4.54 4.90 -1.81
C VAL A 32 3.32 5.77 -2.11
N SER A 33 2.52 6.06 -1.09
CA SER A 33 1.25 6.78 -1.26
C SER A 33 1.36 8.16 -1.92
N GLY A 34 2.42 8.93 -1.66
CA GLY A 34 2.57 10.30 -2.16
C GLY A 34 1.57 11.30 -1.55
N VAL A 35 0.92 10.93 -0.45
CA VAL A 35 -0.01 11.81 0.28
C VAL A 35 0.77 12.93 0.97
N ASP A 36 0.27 14.15 0.85
CA ASP A 36 0.68 15.29 1.67
C ASP A 36 0.22 15.06 3.11
N GLU A 37 1.15 14.63 3.97
CA GLU A 37 0.86 14.26 5.35
C GLU A 37 0.51 15.49 6.19
N ASP A 38 1.16 16.62 5.94
CA ASP A 38 0.96 17.85 6.70
C ASP A 38 -0.44 18.39 6.44
N ALA A 39 -0.89 18.43 5.18
CA ALA A 39 -2.25 18.83 4.84
C ALA A 39 -3.32 17.95 5.52
N VAL A 40 -3.09 16.63 5.60
CA VAL A 40 -4.00 15.70 6.30
C VAL A 40 -4.00 15.95 7.80
N LEU A 41 -2.83 16.20 8.40
CA LEU A 41 -2.72 16.49 9.83
C LEU A 41 -3.39 17.81 10.20
N GLU A 42 -3.23 18.86 9.39
CA GLU A 42 -3.87 20.15 9.62
C GLU A 42 -5.40 20.07 9.54
N ALA A 43 -5.95 19.18 8.70
CA ALA A 43 -7.38 18.97 8.57
C ALA A 43 -8.02 18.24 9.77
N VAL A 44 -7.23 17.59 10.64
CA VAL A 44 -7.73 16.75 11.73
C VAL A 44 -7.65 17.50 13.07
N ARG A 45 -8.81 17.80 13.67
CA ARG A 45 -8.89 18.43 15.00
C ARG A 45 -8.70 17.46 16.18
N GLY A 46 -8.55 16.18 15.92
CA GLY A 46 -8.40 15.13 16.94
C GLY A 46 -6.99 15.01 17.52
N GLY A 47 -6.86 14.13 18.53
CA GLY A 47 -5.59 13.78 19.15
C GLY A 47 -4.72 12.84 18.30
N PRO A 48 -3.58 12.37 18.85
CA PRO A 48 -2.61 11.57 18.11
C PRO A 48 -3.20 10.32 17.44
N ALA A 49 -4.10 9.61 18.13
CA ALA A 49 -4.74 8.42 17.59
C ALA A 49 -5.58 8.73 16.33
N GLN A 50 -6.39 9.81 16.37
CA GLN A 50 -7.19 10.22 15.21
C GLN A 50 -6.32 10.68 14.04
N ARG A 51 -5.23 11.41 14.33
CA ARG A 51 -4.27 11.88 13.33
C ARG A 51 -3.57 10.72 12.62
N VAL A 52 -3.10 9.72 13.37
CA VAL A 52 -2.48 8.51 12.81
C VAL A 52 -3.48 7.73 11.97
N LEU A 53 -4.71 7.55 12.45
CA LEU A 53 -5.76 6.86 11.69
C LEU A 53 -6.09 7.58 10.38
N ALA A 54 -6.20 8.91 10.42
CA ALA A 54 -6.46 9.73 9.24
C ALA A 54 -5.34 9.58 8.20
N LEU A 55 -4.08 9.69 8.61
CA LEU A 55 -2.93 9.49 7.73
C LEU A 55 -2.90 8.08 7.14
N ALA A 56 -3.04 7.04 7.97
CA ALA A 56 -3.05 5.66 7.49
C ALA A 56 -4.16 5.42 6.46
N THR A 57 -5.36 5.97 6.72
CA THR A 57 -6.51 5.86 5.83
C THR A 57 -6.28 6.60 4.51
N ALA A 58 -5.76 7.83 4.56
CA ALA A 58 -5.48 8.63 3.38
C ALA A 58 -4.46 7.93 2.47
N LYS A 59 -3.38 7.41 3.05
CA LYS A 59 -2.35 6.67 2.31
C LYS A 59 -2.89 5.41 1.65
N ALA A 60 -3.66 4.61 2.40
CA ALA A 60 -4.27 3.39 1.87
C ALA A 60 -5.24 3.70 0.72
N ARG A 61 -6.09 4.73 0.86
CA ARG A 61 -7.02 5.15 -0.18
C ARG A 61 -6.32 5.66 -1.43
N ALA A 62 -5.26 6.46 -1.29
CA ALA A 62 -4.48 6.95 -2.42
C ALA A 62 -3.87 5.81 -3.23
N VAL A 63 -3.25 4.83 -2.56
CA VAL A 63 -2.68 3.65 -3.22
C VAL A 63 -3.77 2.76 -3.84
N ALA A 64 -4.86 2.49 -3.11
CA ALA A 64 -5.97 1.70 -3.63
C ALA A 64 -6.62 2.34 -4.87
N GLY A 65 -6.78 3.66 -4.88
CA GLY A 65 -7.31 4.39 -6.03
C GLY A 65 -6.46 4.20 -7.28
N ARG A 66 -5.13 4.26 -7.16
CA ARG A 66 -4.23 4.00 -8.30
C ARG A 66 -4.31 2.57 -8.77
N ILE A 67 -4.22 1.62 -7.84
CA ILE A 67 -4.18 0.19 -8.14
C ILE A 67 -5.49 -0.33 -8.74
N CYS A 68 -6.63 0.18 -8.29
CA CYS A 68 -7.94 -0.24 -8.79
C CYS A 68 -8.34 0.51 -10.08
N ALA A 69 -7.70 1.65 -10.37
CA ALA A 69 -7.88 2.36 -11.64
C ALA A 69 -7.06 1.73 -12.78
N GLU A 70 -5.98 1.01 -12.45
CA GLU A 70 -5.29 0.15 -13.41
C GLU A 70 -6.20 -1.02 -13.81
N PRO A 71 -6.48 -1.24 -15.11
CA PRO A 71 -7.22 -2.42 -15.53
C PRO A 71 -6.45 -3.66 -15.08
N ALA A 72 -7.16 -4.60 -14.45
CA ALA A 72 -6.60 -5.87 -13.97
C ALA A 72 -5.99 -6.67 -15.14
N GLY A 73 -4.71 -6.42 -15.45
CA GLY A 73 -4.11 -6.96 -16.68
C GLY A 73 -2.61 -6.75 -16.89
N ALA A 74 -1.85 -6.25 -15.90
CA ALA A 74 -0.39 -6.08 -16.04
C ALA A 74 0.44 -7.15 -15.29
N ASP A 75 -0.17 -8.24 -14.81
CA ASP A 75 0.55 -9.40 -14.27
C ASP A 75 0.32 -10.64 -15.16
N ARG A 76 0.85 -10.59 -16.39
CA ARG A 76 1.09 -11.77 -17.26
C ARG A 76 2.08 -11.53 -18.41
N ALA A 77 2.97 -10.54 -18.31
CA ALA A 77 3.96 -10.25 -19.36
C ALA A 77 5.35 -9.96 -18.79
N ALA A 78 5.92 -10.92 -18.03
CA ALA A 78 7.35 -10.93 -17.73
C ALA A 78 7.99 -12.34 -17.74
N ALA A 79 7.25 -13.39 -18.10
CA ALA A 79 7.75 -14.78 -18.09
C ALA A 79 7.66 -15.52 -19.44
N ALA A 80 7.34 -14.84 -20.54
CA ALA A 80 7.39 -15.38 -21.90
C ALA A 80 7.52 -14.18 -22.85
N GLN A 81 8.60 -13.90 -23.59
CA GLN A 81 9.50 -14.81 -24.30
C GLN A 81 10.89 -14.17 -24.38
N ALA A 82 11.90 -14.88 -23.88
CA ALA A 82 13.24 -14.80 -24.42
C ALA A 82 13.19 -15.33 -25.86
N SER A 83 13.70 -14.57 -26.81
CA SER A 83 14.10 -15.07 -28.14
C SER A 83 15.60 -15.32 -28.13
#